data_AF-A0A3M1RFV7-F1
#
_entry.id   AF-A0A3M1RFV7-F1
#
_cell.length_a   1.000
_cell.length_b   1.000
_cell.length_c   1.000
_cell.angle_alpha   90.00
_cell.angle_beta   90.00
_cell.angle_gamma   90.00
#
_symmetry.space_group_name_H-M   'P 1'
#
loop_
_entity.id
_entity.type
_entity.pdbx_description
1 polymer ?
#
loop_
_entity_poly.entity_id
_entity_poly.type
_entity_poly.pdbx_seq_one_letter_code
_entity_poly.pdbx_strand_id
1 'polypeptide(L)'
;MYNVEENIERYMRDLGASILFSPAPGETIKKVRKGIEANQEDMARLLGLRRETLSRIETGVIQPTASFIRRFSKIASTVKVFRDINALKEASPTEAQIPFSPTFIRSHFSFSPAELELLMELGNASYNKTKKKVLRRIRI
;
A
#
# COMPACT_ATOMS: atom_id res chain seq x y z
N MET A 1 15.41 -12.99 8.77
CA MET A 1 15.00 -12.98 7.34
C MET A 1 13.71 -12.20 7.21
N TYR A 2 13.58 -11.31 6.22
CA TYR A 2 12.35 -10.51 6.03
C TYR A 2 11.21 -11.42 5.55
N ASN A 3 10.19 -11.64 6.40
CA ASN A 3 9.03 -12.46 6.07
C ASN A 3 7.93 -11.62 5.39
N VAL A 4 7.77 -11.77 4.08
CA VAL A 4 6.85 -10.97 3.26
C VAL A 4 5.41 -11.10 3.76
N GLU A 5 4.94 -12.33 4.01
CA GLU A 5 3.56 -12.62 4.41
C GLU A 5 3.24 -11.99 5.76
N GLU A 6 4.06 -12.26 6.77
CA GLU A 6 3.88 -11.74 8.12
C GLU A 6 3.89 -10.20 8.15
N ASN A 7 4.75 -9.57 7.34
CA ASN A 7 4.78 -8.11 7.22
C ASN A 7 3.50 -7.56 6.57
N ILE A 8 2.95 -8.21 5.52
CA ILE A 8 1.68 -7.80 4.90
C ILE A 8 0.55 -7.91 5.92
N GLU A 9 0.43 -9.05 6.60
CA GLU A 9 -0.63 -9.28 7.58
C GLU A 9 -0.55 -8.29 8.75
N ARG A 10 0.65 -8.05 9.29
CA ARG A 10 0.86 -7.07 10.35
C ARG A 10 0.42 -5.68 9.91
N TYR A 11 0.92 -5.19 8.76
CA TYR A 11 0.52 -3.88 8.24
C TYR A 11 -0.98 -3.80 7.95
N MET A 12 -1.60 -4.89 7.48
CA MET A 12 -3.02 -4.93 7.17
C MET A 12 -3.85 -4.82 8.46
N ARG A 13 -3.46 -5.51 9.53
CA ARG A 13 -4.10 -5.39 10.85
C ARG A 13 -3.96 -3.98 11.41
N ASP A 14 -2.74 -3.43 11.39
CA ASP A 14 -2.45 -2.10 11.92
C ASP A 14 -3.24 -1.01 11.17
N LEU A 15 -3.25 -1.06 9.83
CA LEU A 15 -4.00 -0.11 9.01
C LEU A 15 -5.51 -0.27 9.18
N GLY A 16 -6.01 -1.50 9.21
CA GLY A 16 -7.43 -1.77 9.42
C GLY A 16 -7.92 -1.21 10.75
N ALA A 17 -7.18 -1.46 11.84
CA ALA A 17 -7.46 -0.90 13.15
C ALA A 17 -7.37 0.63 13.15
N SER A 18 -6.35 1.20 12.53
CA SER A 18 -6.17 2.65 12.43
C SER A 18 -7.34 3.34 11.72
N ILE A 19 -7.91 2.73 10.68
CA ILE A 19 -9.07 3.26 9.97
C ILE A 19 -10.33 3.10 10.82
N LEU A 20 -10.55 1.90 11.39
CA LEU A 20 -11.76 1.57 12.14
C LEU A 20 -11.94 2.42 13.39
N PHE A 21 -10.86 2.69 14.12
CA PHE A 21 -10.89 3.48 15.35
C PHE A 21 -10.62 4.97 15.13
N SER A 22 -10.49 5.41 13.88
CA SER A 22 -10.30 6.83 13.58
C SER A 22 -11.61 7.62 13.79
N PRO A 23 -11.56 8.82 14.40
CA PRO A 23 -12.71 9.73 14.42
C PRO A 23 -13.04 10.28 13.02
N ALA A 24 -12.10 10.17 12.06
CA ALA A 24 -12.28 10.56 10.67
C ALA A 24 -11.71 9.49 9.72
N PRO A 25 -12.40 8.34 9.53
CA PRO A 25 -11.89 7.21 8.74
C PRO A 25 -11.54 7.59 7.30
N GLY A 26 -12.35 8.44 6.65
CA GLY A 26 -12.10 8.92 5.28
C GLY A 26 -10.78 9.68 5.13
N GLU A 27 -10.47 10.57 6.08
CA GLU A 27 -9.21 11.32 6.06
C GLU A 27 -8.02 10.40 6.38
N THR A 28 -8.19 9.38 7.25
CA THR A 28 -7.17 8.34 7.46
C THR A 28 -6.89 7.57 6.17
N ILE A 29 -7.93 7.12 5.45
CA ILE A 29 -7.81 6.44 4.16
C ILE A 29 -7.03 7.31 3.16
N LYS A 30 -7.40 8.59 3.05
CA LYS A 30 -6.73 9.55 2.16
C LYS A 30 -5.26 9.74 2.49
N LYS A 31 -4.92 9.84 3.79
CA LYS A 31 -3.52 9.94 4.26
C LYS A 31 -2.72 8.70 3.91
N VAL A 32 -3.29 7.51 4.13
CA VAL A 32 -2.65 6.23 3.77
C VAL A 32 -2.42 6.15 2.27
N ARG A 33 -3.44 6.45 1.45
CA ARG A 33 -3.34 6.45 -0.01
C ARG A 33 -2.22 7.37 -0.50
N LYS A 34 -2.18 8.61 0.01
CA LYS A 34 -1.11 9.56 -0.32
C LYS A 34 0.26 9.08 0.14
N GLY A 35 0.35 8.44 1.31
CA GLY A 35 1.61 7.91 1.86
C GLY A 35 2.22 6.77 1.02
N ILE A 36 1.39 6.04 0.28
CA ILE A 36 1.84 5.04 -0.69
C ILE A 36 1.92 5.58 -2.13
N GLU A 37 1.78 6.90 -2.30
CA GLU A 37 1.90 7.61 -3.58
C GLU A 37 0.88 7.20 -4.65
N ALA A 38 -0.24 6.60 -4.25
CA ALA A 38 -1.34 6.28 -5.16
C ALA A 38 -2.20 7.53 -5.40
N ASN A 39 -2.49 7.85 -6.65
CA ASN A 39 -3.53 8.84 -6.96
C ASN A 39 -4.94 8.22 -6.75
N GLN A 40 -5.99 9.04 -6.80
CA GLN A 40 -7.36 8.54 -6.58
C GLN A 40 -7.82 7.59 -7.70
N GLU A 41 -7.35 7.78 -8.93
CA GLU A 41 -7.74 6.96 -10.07
C GLU A 41 -7.20 5.53 -9.93
N ASP A 42 -5.90 5.39 -9.65
CA ASP A 42 -5.23 4.11 -9.48
C ASP A 42 -5.79 3.35 -8.29
N MET A 43 -6.00 4.05 -7.17
CA MET A 43 -6.59 3.44 -5.97
C MET A 43 -8.04 3.00 -6.22
N ALA A 44 -8.84 3.81 -6.90
CA ALA A 44 -10.21 3.44 -7.23
C ALA A 44 -10.25 2.21 -8.15
N ARG A 45 -9.35 2.14 -9.14
CA ARG A 45 -9.19 0.97 -10.01
C ARG A 45 -8.86 -0.30 -9.21
N LEU A 46 -7.88 -0.25 -8.30
CA LEU A 46 -7.51 -1.38 -7.44
C LEU A 46 -8.63 -1.83 -6.48
N LEU A 47 -9.52 -0.90 -6.12
CA LEU A 47 -10.68 -1.18 -5.28
C LEU A 47 -11.91 -1.62 -6.08
N GLY A 48 -11.87 -1.58 -7.42
CA GLY A 48 -13.02 -1.85 -8.27
C GLY A 48 -14.13 -0.80 -8.13
N LEU A 49 -13.77 0.46 -7.90
CA LEU A 49 -14.69 1.57 -7.68
C LEU A 49 -14.51 2.66 -8.73
N ARG A 50 -15.54 3.52 -8.87
CA ARG A 50 -15.38 4.81 -9.56
C ARG A 50 -14.54 5.75 -8.69
N ARG A 51 -13.71 6.59 -9.33
CA ARG A 51 -12.89 7.61 -8.65
C ARG A 51 -13.73 8.52 -7.75
N GLU A 52 -14.91 8.90 -8.21
CA GLU A 52 -15.87 9.74 -7.46
C GLU A 52 -16.31 9.06 -6.17
N THR A 53 -16.50 7.74 -6.18
CA THR A 53 -16.86 6.97 -4.98
C THR A 53 -15.74 7.02 -3.96
N LEU A 54 -14.48 6.80 -4.40
CA LEU A 54 -13.34 6.93 -3.51
C LEU A 54 -13.22 8.35 -2.94
N SER A 55 -13.43 9.37 -3.77
CA SER A 55 -13.42 10.77 -3.32
C SER A 55 -14.45 11.03 -2.22
N ARG A 56 -15.70 10.56 -2.40
CA ARG A 56 -16.76 10.69 -1.40
C ARG A 56 -16.45 9.94 -0.09
N ILE A 57 -15.76 8.81 -0.16
CA ILE A 57 -15.29 8.10 1.03
C ILE A 57 -14.21 8.92 1.74
N GLU A 58 -13.22 9.42 1.00
CA GLU A 58 -12.11 10.19 1.55
C GLU A 58 -12.52 11.53 2.17
N THR A 59 -13.60 12.13 1.70
CA THR A 59 -14.17 13.37 2.25
C THR A 59 -15.19 13.11 3.36
N GLY A 60 -15.47 11.86 3.70
CA GLY A 60 -16.44 11.49 4.74
C GLY A 60 -17.91 11.64 4.33
N VAL A 61 -18.19 11.94 3.06
CA VAL A 61 -19.55 11.97 2.51
C VAL A 61 -20.18 10.57 2.52
N ILE A 62 -19.36 9.53 2.33
CA ILE A 62 -19.75 8.13 2.44
C ILE A 62 -18.87 7.47 3.50
N GLN A 63 -19.47 6.71 4.41
CA GLN A 63 -18.72 5.91 5.37
C GLN A 63 -18.14 4.65 4.69
N PRO A 64 -16.84 4.33 4.89
CA PRO A 64 -16.24 3.13 4.34
C PRO A 64 -16.85 1.89 5.01
N THR A 65 -17.24 0.90 4.19
CA THR A 65 -17.75 -0.38 4.71
C THR A 65 -16.60 -1.25 5.26
N ALA A 66 -16.91 -2.24 6.10
CA ALA A 66 -15.90 -3.20 6.57
C ALA A 66 -15.20 -3.93 5.42
N SER A 67 -15.93 -4.27 4.35
CA SER A 67 -15.37 -4.88 3.14
C SER A 67 -14.39 -3.94 2.43
N PHE A 68 -14.76 -2.66 2.29
CA PHE A 68 -13.87 -1.62 1.77
C PHE A 68 -12.59 -1.53 2.60
N ILE A 69 -12.71 -1.41 3.93
CA ILE A 69 -11.55 -1.26 4.84
C ILE A 69 -10.62 -2.46 4.70
N ARG A 70 -11.17 -3.67 4.65
CA ARG A 70 -10.39 -4.90 4.45
C ARG A 70 -9.63 -4.87 3.12
N ARG A 71 -10.30 -4.57 1.99
CA ARG A 71 -9.67 -4.54 0.66
C ARG A 71 -8.62 -3.41 0.57
N PHE A 72 -8.94 -2.22 1.06
CA PHE A 72 -8.02 -1.09 1.09
C PHE A 72 -6.77 -1.38 1.93
N SER A 73 -6.94 -1.93 3.13
CA SER A 73 -5.81 -2.25 4.03
C SER A 73 -4.88 -3.29 3.40
N LYS A 74 -5.46 -4.29 2.73
CA LYS A 74 -4.73 -5.31 1.98
C LYS A 74 -3.90 -4.71 0.83
N ILE A 75 -4.50 -3.86 0.00
CA ILE A 75 -3.82 -3.15 -1.09
C ILE A 75 -2.68 -2.29 -0.54
N ALA A 76 -2.97 -1.42 0.43
CA ALA A 76 -1.99 -0.48 0.97
C ALA A 76 -0.82 -1.19 1.65
N SER A 77 -1.07 -2.29 2.36
CA SER A 77 -0.05 -3.11 3.00
C SER A 77 0.85 -3.80 1.98
N THR A 78 0.27 -4.28 0.88
CA THR A 78 1.03 -4.89 -0.22
C THR A 78 1.98 -3.88 -0.87
N VAL A 79 1.51 -2.66 -1.16
CA VAL A 79 2.35 -1.58 -1.70
C VAL A 79 3.48 -1.23 -0.71
N LYS A 80 3.17 -1.17 0.59
CA LYS A 80 4.17 -0.91 1.62
C LYS A 80 5.24 -1.99 1.67
N VAL A 81 4.87 -3.26 1.56
CA VAL A 81 5.85 -4.36 1.50
C VAL A 81 6.70 -4.32 0.24
N PHE A 82 6.13 -3.97 -0.92
CA PHE A 82 6.93 -3.75 -2.12
C PHE A 82 7.96 -2.64 -1.96
N ARG A 83 7.56 -1.53 -1.32
CA ARG A 83 8.47 -0.45 -0.97
C ARG A 83 9.59 -0.91 -0.05
N ASP A 84 9.26 -1.69 0.98
CA ASP A 84 10.23 -2.20 1.95
C ASP A 84 11.20 -3.20 1.29
N ILE A 85 10.72 -4.06 0.37
CA ILE A 85 11.56 -4.95 -0.45
C ILE A 85 12.54 -4.14 -1.32
N ASN A 86 12.09 -3.06 -1.95
CA ASN A 86 12.97 -2.21 -2.76
C ASN A 86 14.07 -1.55 -1.90
N ALA A 87 13.73 -1.13 -0.68
CA ALA A 87 14.71 -0.60 0.26
C ALA A 87 15.75 -1.65 0.68
N LEU A 88 15.31 -2.88 0.97
CA LEU A 88 16.20 -3.99 1.35
C LEU A 88 17.14 -4.38 0.22
N LYS A 89 16.61 -4.48 -1.02
CA LYS A 89 17.42 -4.78 -2.21
C LYS A 89 18.54 -3.77 -2.42
N GLU A 90 18.28 -2.50 -2.15
CA GLU A 90 19.29 -1.45 -2.28
C GLU A 90 20.31 -1.49 -1.12
N ALA A 91 19.86 -1.73 0.11
CA ALA A 91 20.72 -1.75 1.30
C ALA A 91 21.68 -2.96 1.33
N SER A 92 21.20 -4.14 0.89
CA SER A 92 21.96 -5.38 0.91
C SER A 92 21.80 -6.15 -0.41
N PRO A 93 22.50 -5.77 -1.50
CA PRO A 93 22.39 -6.43 -2.80
C PRO A 93 22.72 -7.93 -2.77
N THR A 94 23.59 -8.35 -1.84
CA THR A 94 24.05 -9.74 -1.69
C THR A 94 23.12 -10.62 -0.85
N GLU A 95 22.25 -10.02 -0.02
CA GLU A 95 21.20 -10.74 0.75
C GLU A 95 19.88 -10.87 -0.03
N ALA A 96 19.90 -10.59 -1.34
CA ALA A 96 18.74 -10.53 -2.24
C ALA A 96 17.99 -11.86 -2.46
N GLN A 97 18.32 -12.92 -1.70
CA GLN A 97 17.47 -14.09 -1.54
C GLN A 97 16.34 -13.81 -0.54
N ILE A 98 15.67 -12.66 -0.63
CA ILE A 98 14.34 -12.57 -0.02
C ILE A 98 13.50 -13.56 -0.83
N PRO A 99 12.98 -14.65 -0.26
CA PRO A 99 12.10 -15.56 -0.98
C PRO A 99 10.80 -14.80 -1.26
N PHE A 100 10.83 -14.03 -2.34
CA PHE A 100 9.76 -13.19 -2.79
C PHE A 100 9.21 -13.81 -4.07
N SER A 101 8.07 -14.48 -3.95
CA SER A 101 7.30 -14.92 -5.10
C SER A 101 6.14 -13.94 -5.31
N PRO A 102 6.17 -13.07 -6.34
CA PRO A 102 5.01 -12.26 -6.71
C PRO A 102 3.78 -13.14 -6.96
N THR A 103 4.00 -14.37 -7.43
CA THR A 103 2.96 -15.40 -7.62
C THR A 103 2.28 -15.79 -6.31
N PHE A 104 3.03 -15.87 -5.20
CA PHE A 104 2.44 -16.12 -3.88
C PHE A 104 1.50 -14.98 -3.46
N ILE A 105 1.94 -13.72 -3.56
CA ILE A 105 1.09 -12.57 -3.25
C ILE A 105 -0.16 -12.59 -4.12
N ARG A 106 -0.01 -12.81 -5.43
CA ARG A 106 -1.13 -12.84 -6.36
C ARG A 106 -2.19 -13.87 -5.95
N SER A 107 -1.77 -15.11 -5.68
CA SER A 107 -2.68 -16.20 -5.35
C SER A 107 -3.28 -16.04 -3.96
N HIS A 108 -2.43 -15.80 -2.94
CA HIS A 108 -2.85 -15.65 -1.55
C HIS A 108 -3.78 -14.45 -1.35
N PHE A 109 -3.49 -13.34 -2.05
CA PHE A 109 -4.28 -12.12 -1.97
C PHE A 109 -5.24 -11.94 -3.16
N SER A 110 -5.44 -12.96 -3.99
CA SER A 110 -6.43 -12.95 -5.09
C SER A 110 -6.38 -11.67 -5.93
N PHE A 111 -5.17 -11.23 -6.28
CA PHE A 111 -4.98 -10.11 -7.19
C PHE A 111 -4.95 -10.60 -8.63
N SER A 112 -5.50 -9.81 -9.55
CA SER A 112 -5.27 -10.04 -10.98
C SER A 112 -3.81 -9.71 -11.35
N PRO A 113 -3.29 -10.20 -12.49
CA PRO A 113 -1.97 -9.81 -12.98
C PRO A 113 -1.80 -8.29 -13.11
N ALA A 114 -2.80 -7.59 -13.66
CA ALA A 114 -2.78 -6.14 -13.81
C ALA A 114 -2.80 -5.39 -12.47
N GLU A 115 -3.53 -5.91 -11.47
CA GLU A 115 -3.50 -5.35 -10.12
C GLU A 115 -2.11 -5.51 -9.49
N LEU A 116 -1.49 -6.69 -9.65
CA LEU A 116 -0.16 -6.95 -9.11
C LEU A 116 0.90 -6.02 -9.71
N GLU A 117 0.86 -5.82 -11.03
CA GLU A 117 1.74 -4.91 -11.75
C GLU A 117 1.63 -3.49 -11.20
N LEU A 118 0.40 -2.96 -11.10
CA LEU A 118 0.16 -1.63 -10.54
C LEU A 118 0.62 -1.51 -9.06
N LEU A 119 0.42 -2.55 -8.24
CA LEU A 119 0.90 -2.55 -6.85
C LEU A 119 2.44 -2.47 -6.76
N MET A 120 3.14 -3.18 -7.66
CA MET A 120 4.60 -3.14 -7.75
C MET A 120 5.11 -1.77 -8.20
N GLU A 121 4.46 -1.17 -9.20
CA GLU A 121 4.76 0.18 -9.69
C GLU A 121 4.60 1.22 -8.58
N LEU A 122 3.48 1.17 -7.85
CA LEU A 122 3.23 2.06 -6.71
C LEU A 122 4.28 1.87 -5.60
N GLY A 123 4.67 0.62 -5.32
CA GLY A 123 5.71 0.32 -4.32
C GLY A 123 7.06 0.93 -4.70
N ASN A 124 7.45 0.82 -5.97
CA ASN A 124 8.67 1.43 -6.50
C ASN A 124 8.60 2.97 -6.49
N ALA A 125 7.48 3.56 -6.93
CA ALA A 125 7.27 5.00 -6.92
C ALA A 125 7.34 5.57 -5.49
N SER A 126 6.65 4.92 -4.54
CA SER A 126 6.67 5.28 -3.12
C SER A 126 8.08 5.19 -2.53
N TYR A 127 8.85 4.16 -2.88
CA TYR A 127 10.25 4.02 -2.45
C TYR A 127 11.10 5.19 -2.97
N ASN A 128 11.10 5.41 -4.28
CA ASN A 128 11.92 6.42 -4.93
C ASN A 128 11.63 7.84 -4.39
N LYS A 129 10.35 8.16 -4.17
CA LYS A 129 9.97 9.46 -3.60
C LYS A 129 10.39 9.61 -2.14
N THR A 130 10.22 8.55 -1.34
CA THR A 130 10.66 8.54 0.06
C THR A 130 12.18 8.72 0.15
N LYS A 131 12.95 7.98 -0.66
CA LYS A 131 14.40 8.09 -0.78
C LYS A 131 14.84 9.52 -1.14
N LYS A 132 14.26 10.10 -2.21
CA LYS A 132 14.55 11.50 -2.60
C LYS A 132 14.30 12.49 -1.46
N LYS A 133 13.20 12.33 -0.72
CA LYS A 133 12.86 13.20 0.42
C LYS A 133 13.86 13.06 1.57
N VAL A 134 14.29 11.85 1.89
CA VAL A 134 15.30 11.59 2.94
C VAL A 134 16.66 12.17 2.54
N LEU A 135 17.13 11.89 1.33
CA LEU A 135 18.42 12.40 0.83
C LEU A 135 18.46 13.94 0.80
N ARG A 136 17.37 14.60 0.42
CA ARG A 136 17.26 16.06 0.46
C ARG A 136 17.39 16.61 1.89
N ARG A 137 16.90 15.91 2.91
CA ARG A 137 16.99 16.33 4.31
C ARG A 137 18.39 16.20 4.90
N ILE A 138 19.16 15.21 4.43
CA ILE A 138 20.52 14.93 4.90
C ILE A 138 21.56 15.84 4.20
N ARG A 139 21.25 16.34 3.01
CA ARG A 139 22.11 17.27 2.24
C ARG A 139 22.00 18.75 2.67
N ILE A 140 21.23 19.03 3.73
CA ILE A 140 21.13 20.34 4.37
C ILE A 140 22.02 20.30 5.61
#